data_AF-A0A5J9U7R8-F1
#
_entry.id   AF-A0A5J9U7R8-F1
#
_cell.length_a   1.000
_cell.length_b   1.000
_cell.length_c   1.000
_cell.angle_alpha   90.00
_cell.angle_beta   90.00
_cell.angle_gamma   90.00
#
_symmetry.space_group_name_H-M   'P 1'
#
loop_
_entity.id
_entity.type
_entity.pdbx_description
1 polymer ?
#
loop_
_entity_poly.entity_id
_entity_poly.type
_entity_poly.pdbx_seq_one_letter_code
_entity_poly.pdbx_strand_id
1 'polypeptide(L)'
;MVMAPPRARRFVVAELEGSLLRSADTFPYFMLVAFEASGVPRFAALLALWPLLRLLELLGRGDLSLRLAAFVATAGVPRSEIEAVSRAVLPKFMADDVDAAAWEAFAGCEGTRVVVTRMPRVMAERFAKEHLGAHEVVGCELEYSRLKRSTGVVSGGDGDAVADRVRALFADSDRPDLGIGRSAGSEVARAFLPLCREQLHPPFTAADTTTAPPFRPVIFHDGRLVCRPTPFMSLVILVWLPLGVLVAFVRIAVGLMAMDPIFFFMNPRPVYEVTFLNQLPAEATCAAGKSPVDVANYVQRILAATLGFECTSLTRKDKYRVLAGNDGIVNAKPPQAAEPAWQRRAKEVLRFLLH
;
A
#
# COMPACT_ATOMS: atom_id res chain seq x y z
N MET A 1 -1.54 -17.71 48.21
CA MET A 1 -2.74 -17.16 47.56
C MET A 1 -2.65 -17.51 46.09
N VAL A 2 -3.32 -18.60 45.69
CA VAL A 2 -3.28 -19.13 44.32
C VAL A 2 -4.09 -18.18 43.46
N MET A 3 -3.47 -17.53 42.47
CA MET A 3 -4.18 -16.72 41.48
C MET A 3 -5.19 -17.64 40.78
N ALA A 4 -6.48 -17.26 40.83
CA ALA A 4 -7.51 -17.93 40.06
C ALA A 4 -7.11 -17.93 38.57
N PRO A 5 -7.40 -19.01 37.81
CA PRO A 5 -7.16 -19.00 36.38
C PRO A 5 -7.89 -17.81 35.74
N PRO A 6 -7.29 -17.10 34.78
CA PRO A 6 -7.98 -16.00 34.10
C PRO A 6 -9.28 -16.53 33.52
N ARG A 7 -10.41 -15.89 33.84
CA ARG A 7 -11.69 -16.21 33.22
C ARG A 7 -11.50 -16.16 31.70
N ALA A 8 -12.04 -17.15 30.98
CA ALA A 8 -12.09 -17.13 29.52
C ALA A 8 -12.82 -15.87 29.07
N ARG A 9 -12.07 -14.89 28.54
CA ARG A 9 -12.60 -13.61 28.07
C ARG A 9 -13.37 -13.86 26.78
N ARG A 10 -14.63 -13.43 26.72
CA ARG A 10 -15.49 -13.61 25.55
C ARG A 10 -15.55 -12.36 24.70
N PHE A 11 -15.32 -11.19 25.28
CA PHE A 11 -15.43 -9.93 24.56
C PHE A 11 -14.28 -9.00 24.92
N VAL A 12 -13.56 -8.52 23.91
CA VAL A 12 -12.50 -7.52 24.06
C VAL A 12 -12.70 -6.38 23.06
N VAL A 13 -12.57 -5.15 23.56
CA VAL A 13 -12.55 -3.93 22.74
C VAL A 13 -11.19 -3.27 22.93
N ALA A 14 -10.50 -3.00 21.83
CA ALA A 14 -9.17 -2.42 21.88
C ALA A 14 -9.04 -1.20 20.96
N GLU A 15 -8.50 -0.11 21.50
CA GLU A 15 -8.03 1.01 20.70
C GLU A 15 -6.82 0.57 19.85
N LEU A 16 -6.78 0.98 18.59
CA LEU A 16 -5.67 0.66 17.71
C LEU A 16 -4.46 1.55 18.03
N GLU A 17 -4.61 2.86 17.92
CA GLU A 17 -3.49 3.80 18.02
C GLU A 17 -3.11 4.11 19.48
N GLY A 18 -1.85 3.88 19.83
CA GLY A 18 -1.33 4.11 21.18
C GLY A 18 -1.77 3.08 22.21
N SER A 19 -2.38 1.98 21.77
CA SER A 19 -2.75 0.83 22.60
C SER A 19 -2.27 -0.47 21.94
N LEU A 20 -2.94 -0.97 20.89
CA LEU A 20 -2.42 -2.12 20.12
C LEU A 20 -1.16 -1.76 19.32
N LEU A 21 -1.11 -0.54 18.79
CA LEU A 21 0.08 0.08 18.22
C LEU A 21 0.78 0.90 19.30
N ARG A 22 2.11 0.80 19.38
CA ARG A 22 2.94 1.54 20.35
C ARG A 22 2.78 3.05 20.20
N SER A 23 2.72 3.53 18.95
CA SER A 23 2.52 4.96 18.67
C SER A 23 1.05 5.31 18.54
N ALA A 24 0.67 6.45 19.13
CA ALA A 24 -0.63 7.07 18.90
C ALA A 24 -0.65 8.02 17.69
N ASP A 25 0.50 8.25 17.06
CA ASP A 25 0.63 9.15 15.93
C ASP A 25 0.10 8.49 14.65
N THR A 26 -0.99 9.03 14.13
CA THR A 26 -1.60 8.60 12.86
C THR A 26 -0.90 9.18 11.63
N PHE A 27 -0.09 10.23 11.81
CA PHE A 27 0.52 10.99 10.71
C PHE A 27 1.32 10.11 9.73
N PRO A 28 2.17 9.16 10.16
CA PRO A 28 2.92 8.31 9.23
C PRO A 28 2.01 7.48 8.31
N TYR A 29 0.84 7.04 8.78
CA TYR A 29 -0.09 6.25 7.98
C TYR A 29 -0.78 7.11 6.92
N PHE A 30 -1.14 8.36 7.23
CA PHE A 30 -1.63 9.31 6.24
C PHE A 30 -0.55 9.71 5.23
N MET A 31 0.71 9.82 5.66
CA MET A 31 1.85 10.06 4.77
C MET A 31 2.05 8.91 3.77
N LEU A 32 1.90 7.66 4.21
CA LEU A 32 1.94 6.50 3.31
C LEU A 32 0.83 6.54 2.26
N VAL A 33 -0.40 6.87 2.66
CA VAL A 33 -1.52 7.05 1.72
C VAL A 33 -1.27 8.19 0.75
N ALA A 34 -0.80 9.34 1.26
CA ALA A 34 -0.46 10.50 0.44
C ALA A 34 0.61 10.18 -0.61
N PHE A 35 1.65 9.42 -0.25
CA PHE A 35 2.73 9.07 -1.15
C PHE A 35 2.33 8.02 -2.20
N GLU A 36 1.75 6.90 -1.76
CA GLU A 36 1.50 5.76 -2.65
C GLU A 36 0.27 5.97 -3.53
N ALA A 37 -0.80 6.60 -3.00
CA ALA A 37 -2.02 6.79 -3.77
C ALA A 37 -1.97 8.04 -4.67
N SER A 38 -1.00 8.96 -4.47
CA SER A 38 -1.06 10.30 -5.08
C SER A 38 0.29 10.95 -5.39
N GLY A 39 1.38 10.35 -4.94
CA GLY A 39 2.73 10.80 -5.23
C GLY A 39 3.26 11.92 -4.33
N VAL A 40 4.42 12.43 -4.74
CA VAL A 40 5.23 13.40 -4.00
C VAL A 40 4.53 14.73 -3.67
N PRO A 41 3.70 15.35 -4.55
CA PRO A 41 3.12 16.66 -4.25
C PRO A 41 2.24 16.66 -2.99
N ARG A 42 1.41 15.62 -2.84
CA ARG A 42 0.54 15.47 -1.68
C ARG A 42 1.31 15.11 -0.41
N PHE A 43 2.32 14.26 -0.55
CA PHE A 43 3.25 13.94 0.53
C PHE A 43 3.94 15.21 1.07
N ALA A 44 4.43 16.07 0.18
CA ALA A 44 5.03 17.35 0.55
C ALA A 44 4.03 18.33 1.17
N ALA A 45 2.81 18.42 0.63
CA ALA A 45 1.76 19.27 1.19
C ALA A 45 1.36 18.83 2.61
N LEU A 46 1.20 17.54 2.85
CA LEU A 46 0.89 17.00 4.17
C LEU A 46 2.05 17.21 5.16
N LEU A 47 3.30 17.05 4.72
CA LEU A 47 4.46 17.38 5.54
C LEU A 47 4.54 18.86 5.91
N ALA A 48 4.30 19.76 4.95
CA ALA A 48 4.28 21.20 5.21
C ALA A 48 3.18 21.59 6.22
N LEU A 49 2.09 20.81 6.26
CA LEU A 49 0.97 21.01 7.18
C LEU A 49 1.21 20.42 8.57
N TRP A 50 2.19 19.53 8.73
CA TRP A 50 2.52 18.87 9.99
C TRP A 50 2.61 19.81 11.22
N PRO A 51 3.32 20.96 11.19
CA PRO A 51 3.40 21.82 12.37
C PRO A 51 2.03 22.36 12.80
N LEU A 52 1.13 22.62 11.84
CA LEU A 52 -0.24 23.04 12.14
C LEU A 52 -1.04 21.87 12.73
N LEU A 53 -0.91 20.66 12.20
CA LEU A 53 -1.55 19.46 12.75
C LEU A 53 -1.14 19.22 14.20
N ARG A 54 0.15 19.36 14.51
CA ARG A 54 0.66 19.25 15.88
C ARG A 54 0.18 20.36 16.79
N LEU A 55 0.08 21.59 16.29
CA LEU A 55 -0.50 22.70 17.04
C LEU A 55 -1.96 22.43 17.39
N LEU A 56 -2.76 21.92 16.44
CA LEU A 56 -4.16 21.55 16.70
C LEU A 56 -4.28 20.44 17.74
N GLU A 57 -3.42 19.43 17.72
CA GLU A 57 -3.38 18.40 18.76
C GLU A 57 -3.03 18.96 20.14
N LEU A 58 -2.05 19.86 20.22
CA LEU A 58 -1.66 20.52 21.48
C LEU A 58 -2.77 21.41 22.05
N LEU A 59 -3.58 22.02 21.17
CA LEU A 59 -4.76 22.81 21.54
C LEU A 59 -5.99 21.94 21.89
N GLY A 60 -5.84 20.60 21.92
CA GLY A 60 -6.93 19.68 22.20
C GLY A 60 -7.93 19.48 21.05
N ARG A 61 -7.64 19.99 19.85
CA ARG A 61 -8.48 19.83 18.65
C ARG A 61 -8.03 18.65 17.80
N GLY A 62 -7.87 17.49 18.44
CA GLY A 62 -7.35 16.28 17.82
C GLY A 62 -8.22 15.74 16.68
N ASP A 63 -9.55 15.83 16.79
CA ASP A 63 -10.49 15.46 15.72
C ASP A 63 -10.31 16.34 14.47
N LEU A 64 -10.15 17.66 14.63
CA LEU A 64 -9.89 18.57 13.51
C LEU A 64 -8.55 18.28 12.85
N SER A 65 -7.50 17.98 13.64
CA SER A 65 -6.19 17.58 13.12
C SER A 65 -6.30 16.33 12.24
N LEU A 66 -6.98 15.30 12.74
CA LEU A 66 -7.23 14.05 12.01
C LEU A 66 -8.02 14.31 10.72
N ARG A 67 -9.11 15.09 10.78
CA ARG A 67 -9.93 15.46 9.61
C ARG A 67 -9.10 16.18 8.55
N LEU A 68 -8.25 17.11 8.97
CA LEU A 68 -7.38 17.85 8.07
C LEU A 68 -6.31 16.95 7.42
N ALA A 69 -5.70 16.05 8.19
CA ALA A 69 -4.77 15.06 7.68
C ALA A 69 -5.44 14.11 6.67
N ALA A 70 -6.62 13.58 7.00
CA ALA A 70 -7.41 12.72 6.11
C ALA A 70 -7.81 13.45 4.82
N PHE A 71 -8.20 14.72 4.92
CA PHE A 71 -8.55 15.54 3.77
C PHE A 71 -7.37 15.71 2.83
N VAL A 72 -6.22 16.17 3.33
CA VAL A 72 -5.04 16.38 2.50
C VAL A 72 -4.53 15.07 1.91
N ALA A 73 -4.54 13.97 2.68
CA ALA A 73 -4.04 12.67 2.25
C ALA A 73 -4.94 11.98 1.20
N THR A 74 -6.25 12.20 1.22
CA THR A 74 -7.19 11.38 0.42
C THR A 74 -8.08 12.17 -0.53
N ALA A 75 -8.20 13.49 -0.42
CA ALA A 75 -9.10 14.28 -1.27
C ALA A 75 -8.79 14.08 -2.76
N GLY A 76 -9.80 13.69 -3.53
CA GLY A 76 -9.71 13.41 -4.95
C GLY A 76 -9.03 12.08 -5.29
N VAL A 77 -8.63 11.23 -4.34
CA VAL A 77 -8.05 9.91 -4.63
C VAL A 77 -9.16 8.90 -4.94
N PRO A 78 -9.02 8.06 -5.98
CA PRO A 78 -9.98 6.98 -6.24
C PRO A 78 -10.06 6.01 -5.05
N ARG A 79 -11.27 5.55 -4.71
CA ARG A 79 -11.48 4.56 -3.64
C ARG A 79 -10.62 3.31 -3.80
N SER A 80 -10.46 2.83 -5.05
CA SER A 80 -9.64 1.66 -5.37
C SER A 80 -8.16 1.84 -5.03
N GLU A 81 -7.63 3.06 -5.16
CA GLU A 81 -6.22 3.36 -4.83
C GLU A 81 -6.03 3.38 -3.31
N ILE A 82 -6.94 4.01 -2.56
CA ILE A 82 -6.92 3.99 -1.09
C ILE A 82 -7.01 2.54 -0.61
N GLU A 83 -7.97 1.78 -1.13
CA GLU A 83 -8.11 0.36 -0.82
C GLU A 83 -6.88 -0.45 -1.27
N ALA A 84 -6.16 -0.09 -2.33
CA ALA A 84 -4.92 -0.80 -2.70
C ALA A 84 -3.80 -0.51 -1.69
N VAL A 85 -3.62 0.74 -1.28
CA VAL A 85 -2.59 1.14 -0.30
C VAL A 85 -2.87 0.56 1.08
N SER A 86 -4.12 0.61 1.55
CA SER A 86 -4.54 -0.02 2.81
C SER A 86 -4.31 -1.53 2.83
N ARG A 87 -4.27 -2.14 1.65
CA ARG A 87 -4.15 -3.58 1.46
C ARG A 87 -2.73 -4.06 1.33
N ALA A 88 -1.88 -3.28 0.67
CA ALA A 88 -0.53 -3.70 0.27
C ALA A 88 0.56 -3.03 1.12
N VAL A 89 0.34 -1.81 1.62
CA VAL A 89 1.39 -0.97 2.21
C VAL A 89 1.19 -0.80 3.71
N LEU A 90 0.01 -0.35 4.15
CA LEU A 90 -0.23 -0.05 5.56
C LEU A 90 -0.01 -1.22 6.53
N PRO A 91 -0.40 -2.48 6.21
CA PRO A 91 -0.25 -3.61 7.13
C PRO A 91 1.18 -3.83 7.60
N LYS A 92 2.18 -3.59 6.73
CA LYS A 92 3.60 -3.70 7.10
C LYS A 92 3.96 -2.71 8.20
N PHE A 93 3.69 -1.43 7.97
CA PHE A 93 4.10 -0.38 8.90
C PHE A 93 3.32 -0.43 10.21
N MET A 94 2.08 -0.91 10.18
CA MET A 94 1.29 -1.16 11.39
C MET A 94 1.83 -2.37 12.16
N ALA A 95 2.18 -3.47 11.47
CA ALA A 95 2.79 -4.65 12.07
C ALA A 95 4.09 -4.32 12.82
N ASP A 96 4.96 -3.50 12.21
CA ASP A 96 6.22 -3.06 12.84
C ASP A 96 5.98 -2.21 14.11
N ASP A 97 4.79 -1.62 14.26
CA ASP A 97 4.40 -0.75 15.39
C ASP A 97 3.56 -1.48 16.44
N VAL A 98 3.28 -2.78 16.30
CA VAL A 98 2.47 -3.54 17.27
C VAL A 98 3.19 -3.68 18.62
N ASP A 99 2.46 -3.48 19.71
CA ASP A 99 2.90 -3.85 21.04
C ASP A 99 2.57 -5.32 21.32
N ALA A 100 3.59 -6.11 21.64
CA ALA A 100 3.46 -7.55 21.81
C ALA A 100 2.55 -7.92 22.99
N ALA A 101 2.69 -7.20 24.12
CA ALA A 101 1.90 -7.46 25.32
C ALA A 101 0.43 -7.02 25.14
N ALA A 102 0.20 -5.89 24.45
CA ALA A 102 -1.15 -5.46 24.08
C ALA A 102 -1.82 -6.47 23.15
N TRP A 103 -1.08 -6.98 22.16
CA TRP A 103 -1.57 -7.99 21.24
C TRP A 103 -1.85 -9.32 21.95
N GLU A 104 -1.00 -9.79 22.86
CA GLU A 104 -1.24 -11.01 23.64
C GLU A 104 -2.52 -10.90 24.48
N ALA A 105 -2.75 -9.77 25.14
CA ALA A 105 -3.97 -9.53 25.89
C ALA A 105 -5.23 -9.51 24.99
N PHE A 106 -5.10 -8.98 23.78
CA PHE A 106 -6.16 -8.96 22.77
C PHE A 106 -6.42 -10.32 22.13
N ALA A 107 -5.36 -11.07 21.83
CA ALA A 107 -5.38 -12.38 21.17
C ALA A 107 -5.82 -13.49 22.13
N GLY A 108 -5.56 -13.34 23.43
CA GLY A 108 -6.01 -14.27 24.48
C GLY A 108 -7.54 -14.28 24.72
N CYS A 109 -8.30 -13.45 24.02
CA CYS A 109 -9.77 -13.50 24.01
C CYS A 109 -10.27 -14.58 23.04
N GLU A 110 -11.07 -15.53 23.53
CA GLU A 110 -11.60 -16.64 22.73
C GLU A 110 -12.82 -16.24 21.89
N GLY A 111 -13.50 -15.16 22.26
CA GLY A 111 -14.73 -14.71 21.60
C GLY A 111 -14.54 -13.50 20.67
N THR A 112 -15.50 -12.57 20.71
CA THR A 112 -15.55 -11.43 19.81
C THR A 112 -14.49 -10.40 20.17
N ARG A 113 -13.73 -10.00 19.15
CA ARG A 113 -12.62 -9.05 19.23
C ARG A 113 -12.96 -7.84 18.38
N VAL A 114 -13.05 -6.66 19.00
CA VAL A 114 -13.41 -5.41 18.32
C VAL A 114 -12.23 -4.45 18.41
N VAL A 115 -11.84 -3.88 17.27
CA VAL A 115 -10.81 -2.84 17.21
C VAL A 115 -11.47 -1.50 16.95
N VAL A 116 -11.10 -0.49 17.71
CA VAL A 116 -11.55 0.89 17.55
C VAL A 116 -10.38 1.74 17.08
N THR A 117 -10.54 2.47 15.99
CA THR A 117 -9.47 3.26 15.36
C THR A 117 -9.93 4.70 15.15
N ARG A 118 -9.01 5.65 15.31
CA ARG A 118 -9.25 7.05 14.93
C ARG A 118 -9.18 7.23 13.42
N MET A 119 -8.34 6.45 12.73
CA MET A 119 -8.22 6.52 11.27
C MET A 119 -9.51 6.14 10.55
N PRO A 120 -9.66 6.54 9.27
CA PRO A 120 -10.68 5.98 8.40
C PRO A 120 -10.65 4.45 8.43
N ARG A 121 -11.81 3.81 8.64
CA ARG A 121 -11.95 2.35 8.73
C ARG A 121 -11.25 1.64 7.59
N VAL A 122 -11.39 2.15 6.36
CA VAL A 122 -10.75 1.61 5.15
C VAL A 122 -9.22 1.49 5.24
N MET A 123 -8.55 2.29 6.10
CA MET A 123 -7.09 2.24 6.30
C MET A 123 -6.66 1.14 7.25
N ALA A 124 -7.43 0.85 8.29
CA ALA A 124 -7.05 -0.09 9.35
C ALA A 124 -7.77 -1.45 9.27
N GLU A 125 -8.93 -1.51 8.61
CA GLU A 125 -9.83 -2.67 8.67
C GLU A 125 -9.15 -3.97 8.26
N ARG A 126 -8.38 -3.96 7.17
CA ARG A 126 -7.71 -5.17 6.70
C ARG A 126 -6.62 -5.64 7.65
N PHE A 127 -5.83 -4.71 8.16
CA PHE A 127 -4.81 -5.05 9.14
C PHE A 127 -5.45 -5.65 10.41
N ALA A 128 -6.47 -4.99 10.93
CA ALA A 128 -7.19 -5.45 12.12
C ALA A 128 -7.84 -6.84 11.91
N LYS A 129 -8.56 -7.05 10.81
CA LYS A 129 -9.26 -8.32 10.57
C LYS A 129 -8.33 -9.45 10.16
N GLU A 130 -7.45 -9.23 9.19
CA GLU A 130 -6.63 -10.30 8.62
C GLU A 130 -5.38 -10.61 9.45
N HIS A 131 -4.78 -9.61 10.11
CA HIS A 131 -3.51 -9.77 10.83
C HIS A 131 -3.71 -9.87 12.34
N LEU A 132 -4.47 -8.93 12.93
CA LEU A 132 -4.74 -8.96 14.38
C LEU A 132 -5.85 -9.95 14.77
N GLY A 133 -6.66 -10.42 13.82
CA GLY A 133 -7.77 -11.34 14.07
C GLY A 133 -9.03 -10.68 14.65
N ALA A 134 -9.19 -9.37 14.47
CA ALA A 134 -10.41 -8.67 14.86
C ALA A 134 -11.63 -9.20 14.08
N HIS A 135 -12.75 -9.32 14.77
CA HIS A 135 -14.03 -9.69 14.17
C HIS A 135 -14.71 -8.45 13.59
N GLU A 136 -14.66 -7.33 14.33
CA GLU A 136 -15.19 -6.05 13.87
C GLU A 136 -14.24 -4.88 14.11
N VAL A 137 -14.41 -3.86 13.28
CA VAL A 137 -13.59 -2.64 13.30
C VAL A 137 -14.49 -1.41 13.27
N VAL A 138 -14.34 -0.57 14.30
CA VAL A 138 -15.07 0.68 14.46
C VAL A 138 -14.11 1.83 14.18
N GLY A 139 -14.34 2.58 13.10
CA GLY A 139 -13.53 3.74 12.76
C GLY A 139 -14.36 4.83 12.11
N CYS A 140 -13.71 5.91 11.69
CA CYS A 140 -14.36 6.95 10.88
C CYS A 140 -14.64 6.42 9.47
N GLU A 141 -15.72 6.86 8.84
CA GLU A 141 -16.00 6.53 7.44
C GLU A 141 -15.52 7.66 6.54
N LEU A 142 -14.88 7.31 5.43
CA LEU A 142 -14.43 8.27 4.43
C LEU A 142 -15.56 8.50 3.42
N GLU A 143 -15.90 9.75 3.14
CA GLU A 143 -16.94 10.08 2.18
C GLU A 143 -16.42 10.00 0.74
N TYR A 144 -17.27 9.47 -0.16
CA TYR A 144 -16.96 9.30 -1.56
C TYR A 144 -17.94 10.07 -2.44
N SER A 145 -17.40 10.79 -3.43
CA SER A 145 -18.17 11.41 -4.49
C SER A 145 -18.79 10.36 -5.43
N ARG A 146 -19.77 10.77 -6.24
CA ARG A 146 -20.41 9.94 -7.29
C ARG A 146 -19.41 9.30 -8.25
N LEU A 147 -18.25 9.94 -8.46
CA LEU A 147 -17.16 9.42 -9.29
C LEU A 147 -16.27 8.39 -8.56
N LYS A 148 -16.68 7.85 -7.41
CA LYS A 148 -15.90 6.92 -6.56
C LYS A 148 -14.53 7.49 -6.14
N ARG A 149 -14.44 8.81 -5.98
CA ARG A 149 -13.26 9.52 -5.45
C ARG A 149 -13.55 9.99 -4.05
N SER A 150 -12.58 9.85 -3.14
CA SER A 150 -12.70 10.38 -1.79
C SER A 150 -12.87 11.91 -1.83
N THR A 151 -13.79 12.43 -1.03
CA THR A 151 -13.93 13.88 -0.81
C THR A 151 -12.90 14.41 0.18
N GLY A 152 -12.24 13.50 0.93
CA GLY A 152 -11.36 13.84 2.04
C GLY A 152 -12.10 14.12 3.36
N VAL A 153 -13.43 14.14 3.33
CA VAL A 153 -14.26 14.33 4.53
C VAL A 153 -14.46 13.00 5.23
N VAL A 154 -14.31 13.00 6.56
CA VAL A 154 -14.56 11.83 7.40
C VAL A 154 -15.76 12.08 8.30
N SER A 155 -16.58 11.05 8.48
CA SER A 155 -17.78 11.09 9.32
C SER A 155 -17.78 9.92 10.32
N GLY A 156 -18.62 10.03 11.36
CA GLY A 156 -18.75 8.98 12.38
C GLY A 156 -17.57 8.85 13.35
N GLY A 157 -16.62 9.78 13.36
CA GLY A 157 -15.49 9.82 14.28
C GLY A 157 -15.77 10.42 15.66
N ASP A 158 -16.98 10.93 15.88
CA ASP A 158 -17.39 11.52 17.15
C ASP A 158 -17.44 10.45 18.26
N GLY A 159 -17.03 10.82 19.48
CA GLY A 159 -16.94 9.92 20.62
C GLY A 159 -18.27 9.23 20.93
N ASP A 160 -19.36 9.98 20.90
CA ASP A 160 -20.70 9.43 21.15
C ASP A 160 -21.13 8.45 20.06
N ALA A 161 -20.91 8.80 18.79
CA ALA A 161 -21.21 7.93 17.66
C ALA A 161 -20.36 6.65 17.69
N VAL A 162 -19.10 6.72 18.13
CA VAL A 162 -18.24 5.56 18.33
C VAL A 162 -18.77 4.70 19.48
N ALA A 163 -19.10 5.30 20.62
CA ALA A 163 -19.67 4.59 21.76
C ALA A 163 -20.97 3.87 21.40
N ASP A 164 -21.85 4.50 20.63
CA ASP A 164 -23.12 3.90 20.19
C ASP A 164 -22.90 2.72 19.23
N ARG A 165 -21.95 2.83 18.29
CA ARG A 165 -21.59 1.70 17.41
C ARG A 165 -20.98 0.56 18.20
N VAL A 166 -20.12 0.86 19.18
CA VAL A 166 -19.58 -0.14 20.10
C VAL A 166 -20.74 -0.79 20.85
N ARG A 167 -21.63 -0.03 21.52
CA ARG A 167 -22.80 -0.58 22.23
C ARG A 167 -23.70 -1.44 21.35
N ALA A 168 -23.95 -1.03 20.11
CA ALA A 168 -24.77 -1.78 19.16
C ALA A 168 -24.19 -3.17 18.84
N LEU A 169 -22.86 -3.31 18.82
CA LEU A 169 -22.20 -4.61 18.65
C LEU A 169 -22.37 -5.54 19.85
N PHE A 170 -22.81 -5.02 21.00
CA PHE A 170 -22.96 -5.76 22.26
C PHE A 170 -24.41 -5.79 22.78
N ALA A 171 -25.41 -5.42 21.98
CA ALA A 171 -26.81 -5.37 22.42
C ALA A 171 -27.32 -6.72 22.99
N ASP A 172 -26.75 -7.83 22.54
CA ASP A 172 -27.11 -9.19 22.95
C ASP A 172 -26.21 -9.78 24.06
N SER A 173 -25.25 -9.03 24.60
CA SER A 173 -24.24 -9.53 25.55
C SER A 173 -23.96 -8.58 26.73
N ASP A 174 -23.65 -9.16 27.89
CA ASP A 174 -23.49 -8.43 29.15
C ASP A 174 -22.10 -7.77 29.28
N ARG A 175 -21.92 -6.60 28.64
CA ARG A 175 -20.74 -5.71 28.64
C ARG A 175 -19.40 -6.35 28.18
N PRO A 176 -18.48 -5.60 27.55
CA PRO A 176 -17.16 -6.12 27.23
C PRO A 176 -16.38 -6.53 28.49
N ASP A 177 -15.74 -7.70 28.46
CA ASP A 177 -14.93 -8.18 29.59
C ASP A 177 -13.66 -7.34 29.76
N LEU A 178 -13.03 -6.95 28.65
CA LEU A 178 -11.77 -6.20 28.65
C LEU A 178 -11.81 -5.03 27.66
N GLY A 179 -11.45 -3.85 28.13
CA GLY A 179 -11.17 -2.66 27.32
C GLY A 179 -9.67 -2.35 27.31
N ILE A 180 -9.03 -2.37 26.16
CA ILE A 180 -7.62 -1.97 25.99
C ILE A 180 -7.60 -0.59 25.37
N GLY A 181 -7.07 0.41 26.06
CA GLY A 181 -7.16 1.79 25.58
C GLY A 181 -6.33 2.75 26.41
N ARG A 182 -6.06 3.94 25.88
CA ARG A 182 -5.39 4.99 26.66
C ARG A 182 -6.37 5.75 27.54
N SER A 183 -6.19 5.73 28.87
CA SER A 183 -7.05 6.53 29.77
C SER A 183 -6.83 8.04 29.60
N ALA A 184 -5.63 8.47 29.22
CA ALA A 184 -5.26 9.88 29.07
C ALA A 184 -5.07 10.29 27.60
N GLY A 185 -5.74 11.37 27.20
CA GLY A 185 -5.55 12.04 25.91
C GLY A 185 -6.21 11.37 24.69
N SER A 186 -6.95 10.27 24.85
CA SER A 186 -7.76 9.68 23.76
C SER A 186 -9.25 9.91 24.00
N GLU A 187 -9.91 10.63 23.09
CA GLU A 187 -11.36 10.79 23.10
C GLU A 187 -12.08 9.47 22.78
N VAL A 188 -11.50 8.66 21.90
CA VAL A 188 -12.06 7.37 21.48
C VAL A 188 -12.03 6.36 22.63
N ALA A 189 -10.92 6.25 23.35
CA ALA A 189 -10.83 5.34 24.48
C ALA A 189 -11.80 5.73 25.61
N ARG A 190 -11.95 7.03 25.89
CA ARG A 190 -12.95 7.52 26.88
C ARG A 190 -14.39 7.15 26.52
N ALA A 191 -14.68 6.96 25.24
CA ALA A 191 -16.02 6.62 24.77
C ALA A 191 -16.42 5.16 25.08
N PHE A 192 -15.48 4.21 25.03
CA PHE A 192 -15.78 2.78 25.22
C PHE A 192 -15.21 2.16 26.51
N LEU A 193 -14.11 2.68 27.06
CA LEU A 193 -13.49 2.12 28.27
C LEU A 193 -14.46 2.04 29.47
N PRO A 194 -15.32 3.05 29.75
CA PRO A 194 -16.28 2.97 30.85
C PRO A 194 -17.36 1.88 30.67
N LEU A 195 -17.52 1.35 29.46
CA LEU A 195 -18.45 0.26 29.17
C LEU A 195 -17.87 -1.10 29.56
N CYS A 196 -16.54 -1.20 29.69
CA CYS A 196 -15.79 -2.44 29.90
C CYS A 196 -15.67 -2.79 31.39
N ARG A 197 -15.69 -4.08 31.72
CA ARG A 197 -15.55 -4.58 33.10
C ARG A 197 -14.13 -4.39 33.63
N GLU A 198 -13.14 -4.83 32.86
CA GLU A 198 -11.72 -4.62 33.12
C GLU A 198 -11.16 -3.61 32.10
N GLN A 199 -10.20 -2.81 32.52
CA GLN A 199 -9.51 -1.85 31.66
C GLN A 199 -8.01 -2.10 31.74
N LEU A 200 -7.37 -2.21 30.57
CA LEU A 200 -5.93 -2.34 30.42
C LEU A 200 -5.39 -1.11 29.70
N HIS A 201 -4.38 -0.50 30.28
CA HIS A 201 -3.80 0.76 29.81
C HIS A 201 -2.30 0.61 29.58
N PRO A 202 -1.75 1.26 28.56
CA PRO A 202 -0.30 1.38 28.40
C PRO A 202 0.31 2.23 29.54
N PRO A 203 1.58 2.02 29.92
CA PRO A 203 2.53 1.06 29.33
C PRO A 203 2.26 -0.37 29.79
N PHE A 204 2.30 -1.31 28.86
CA PHE A 204 2.19 -2.74 29.19
C PHE A 204 3.53 -3.22 29.73
N THR A 205 3.52 -3.93 30.86
CA THR A 205 4.74 -4.54 31.40
C THR A 205 5.21 -5.60 30.41
N ALA A 206 6.40 -5.40 29.84
CA ALA A 206 7.01 -6.38 28.95
C ALA A 206 7.19 -7.68 29.74
N ALA A 207 6.48 -8.73 29.33
CA ALA A 207 6.90 -10.08 29.67
C ALA A 207 8.29 -10.30 29.04
N ASP A 208 9.15 -11.07 29.71
CA ASP A 208 10.51 -11.45 29.25
C ASP A 208 10.51 -12.24 27.91
N THR A 209 9.39 -12.30 27.20
CA THR A 209 9.21 -13.02 25.96
C THR A 209 9.95 -12.31 24.82
N THR A 210 11.11 -12.87 24.50
CA THR A 210 11.99 -12.52 23.36
C THR A 210 11.40 -12.90 21.99
N THR A 211 10.09 -13.17 21.93
CA THR A 211 9.39 -13.65 20.75
C THR A 211 8.52 -12.54 20.19
N ALA A 212 8.80 -12.12 18.95
CA ALA A 212 7.92 -11.26 18.19
C ALA A 212 6.49 -11.82 18.21
N PRO A 213 5.46 -10.97 18.39
CA PRO A 213 4.08 -11.43 18.53
C PRO A 213 3.67 -12.22 17.27
N PRO A 214 3.20 -13.48 17.39
CA PRO A 214 2.81 -14.30 16.26
C PRO A 214 1.41 -13.91 15.75
N PHE A 215 1.23 -12.66 15.31
CA PHE A 215 0.12 -12.33 14.41
C PHE A 215 0.42 -12.85 13.00
N ARG A 216 -0.61 -12.99 12.16
CA ARG A 216 -0.41 -13.58 10.82
C ARG A 216 0.65 -12.79 10.05
N PRO A 217 1.65 -13.45 9.42
CA PRO A 217 2.71 -12.76 8.72
C PRO A 217 2.15 -11.82 7.64
N VAL A 218 2.59 -10.57 7.64
CA VAL A 218 2.28 -9.64 6.56
C VAL A 218 3.13 -10.04 5.35
N ILE A 219 2.47 -10.43 4.25
CA ILE A 219 3.17 -10.64 2.99
C ILE A 219 3.54 -9.27 2.42
N PHE A 220 4.84 -8.98 2.38
CA PHE A 220 5.34 -7.72 1.85
C PHE A 220 5.22 -7.71 0.32
N HIS A 221 4.43 -6.77 -0.19
CA HIS A 221 4.55 -6.30 -1.57
C HIS A 221 5.52 -5.13 -1.60
N ASP A 222 6.38 -5.07 -2.61
CA ASP A 222 7.50 -4.14 -2.76
C ASP A 222 7.03 -2.66 -2.73
N GLY A 223 6.83 -2.14 -1.52
CA GLY A 223 6.42 -0.75 -1.27
C GLY A 223 7.57 0.19 -1.59
N ARG A 224 7.26 1.38 -2.13
CA ARG A 224 8.29 2.32 -2.60
C ARG A 224 9.09 2.93 -1.45
N LEU A 225 8.53 2.92 -0.24
CA LEU A 225 9.20 3.36 0.98
C LEU A 225 9.64 2.17 1.81
N VAL A 226 10.92 2.17 2.18
CA VAL A 226 11.51 1.17 3.09
C VAL A 226 11.27 1.55 4.55
N CYS A 227 11.31 2.85 4.87
CA CYS A 227 11.22 3.38 6.23
C CYS A 227 9.84 3.99 6.51
N ARG A 228 9.38 3.92 7.77
CA ARG A 228 8.17 4.60 8.22
C ARG A 228 8.32 6.11 8.04
N PRO A 229 7.42 6.79 7.30
CA PRO A 229 7.55 8.22 7.01
C PRO A 229 7.12 9.07 8.21
N THR A 230 7.94 9.09 9.27
CA THR A 230 7.83 10.11 10.32
C THR A 230 8.08 11.50 9.72
N PRO A 231 7.68 12.61 10.36
CA PRO A 231 7.87 13.96 9.79
C PRO A 231 9.34 14.24 9.42
N PHE A 232 10.27 13.87 10.32
CA PHE A 232 11.70 13.99 10.08
C PHE A 232 12.15 13.11 8.90
N MET A 233 11.78 11.82 8.89
CA MET A 233 12.15 10.92 7.79
C MET A 233 11.54 11.36 6.46
N SER A 234 10.32 11.91 6.48
CA SER A 234 9.64 12.45 5.31
C SER A 234 10.38 13.66 4.74
N LEU A 235 10.90 14.53 5.60
CA LEU A 235 11.76 15.64 5.19
C LEU A 235 13.04 15.11 4.53
N VAL A 236 13.71 14.13 5.15
CA VAL A 236 14.90 13.49 4.59
C VAL A 236 14.61 12.87 3.22
N ILE A 237 13.49 12.15 3.07
CA ILE A 237 13.05 11.55 1.80
C ILE A 237 12.88 12.64 0.72
N LEU A 238 12.20 13.74 1.03
CA LEU A 238 11.97 14.82 0.08
C LEU A 238 13.26 15.55 -0.33
N VAL A 239 14.14 15.82 0.63
CA VAL A 239 15.44 16.45 0.38
C VAL A 239 16.35 15.53 -0.43
N TRP A 240 16.28 14.22 -0.20
CA TRP A 240 17.06 13.23 -0.92
C TRP A 240 16.56 12.99 -2.35
N LEU A 241 15.26 13.18 -2.62
CA LEU A 241 14.65 12.92 -3.92
C LEU A 241 15.35 13.61 -5.11
N PRO A 242 15.66 14.93 -5.09
CA PRO A 242 16.40 15.57 -6.19
C PRO A 242 17.83 15.05 -6.32
N LEU A 243 18.51 14.75 -5.21
CA LEU A 243 19.84 14.15 -5.23
C LEU A 243 19.80 12.73 -5.82
N GLY A 244 18.79 11.94 -5.48
CA GLY A 244 18.54 10.61 -6.03
C GLY A 244 18.32 10.65 -7.54
N VAL A 245 17.56 11.63 -8.04
CA VAL A 245 17.39 11.86 -9.49
C VAL A 245 18.72 12.20 -10.15
N LEU A 246 19.53 13.08 -9.56
CA LEU A 246 20.85 13.43 -10.08
C LEU A 246 21.77 12.19 -10.14
N VAL A 247 21.84 11.42 -9.04
CA VAL A 247 22.64 10.18 -8.98
C VAL A 247 22.14 9.15 -10.00
N ALA A 248 20.83 9.05 -10.23
CA ALA A 248 20.26 8.18 -11.25
C ALA A 248 20.72 8.59 -12.67
N PHE A 249 20.68 9.89 -12.99
CA PHE A 249 21.21 10.39 -14.27
C PHE A 249 22.71 10.10 -14.44
N VAL A 250 23.51 10.33 -13.39
CA VAL A 250 24.94 10.00 -13.41
C VAL A 250 25.14 8.51 -13.64
N ARG A 251 24.40 7.64 -12.95
CA ARG A 251 24.49 6.19 -13.13
C ARG A 251 24.11 5.75 -14.54
N ILE A 252 23.04 6.30 -15.10
CA ILE A 252 22.61 6.00 -16.47
C ILE A 252 23.68 6.47 -17.47
N ALA A 253 24.22 7.68 -17.29
CA ALA A 253 25.27 8.22 -18.15
C ALA A 253 26.56 7.38 -18.07
N VAL A 254 27.02 7.02 -16.87
CA VAL A 254 28.19 6.14 -16.68
C VAL A 254 27.94 4.75 -17.26
N GLY A 255 26.76 4.17 -17.06
CA GLY A 255 26.39 2.88 -17.63
C GLY A 255 26.47 2.89 -19.16
N LEU A 256 25.90 3.92 -19.80
CA LEU A 256 25.90 4.06 -21.26
C LEU A 256 27.27 4.45 -21.84
N MET A 257 28.04 5.29 -21.15
CA MET A 257 29.30 5.84 -21.68
C MET A 257 30.54 5.02 -21.31
N ALA A 258 30.55 4.35 -20.16
CA ALA A 258 31.77 3.72 -19.65
C ALA A 258 31.77 2.21 -19.82
N MET A 259 30.68 1.51 -19.50
CA MET A 259 30.73 0.04 -19.50
C MET A 259 30.86 -0.55 -20.91
N ASP A 260 30.03 -0.12 -21.87
CA ASP A 260 30.05 -0.69 -23.22
C ASP A 260 31.38 -0.45 -23.96
N PRO A 261 31.98 0.76 -23.95
CA PRO A 261 33.27 0.98 -24.59
C PRO A 261 34.42 0.30 -23.83
N ILE A 262 34.40 0.26 -22.49
CA ILE A 262 35.46 -0.42 -21.73
C ILE A 262 35.45 -1.92 -22.05
N PHE A 263 34.29 -2.59 -22.04
CA PHE A 263 34.21 -4.00 -22.43
C PHE A 263 34.62 -4.22 -23.89
N PHE A 264 34.27 -3.30 -24.79
CA PHE A 264 34.68 -3.35 -26.19
C PHE A 264 36.21 -3.24 -26.36
N PHE A 265 36.85 -2.27 -25.69
CA PHE A 265 38.29 -2.03 -25.76
C PHE A 265 39.13 -2.98 -24.88
N MET A 266 38.53 -3.66 -23.90
CA MET A 266 39.17 -4.76 -23.17
C MET A 266 39.45 -5.98 -24.06
N ASN A 267 38.82 -6.07 -25.23
CA ASN A 267 39.22 -7.02 -26.25
C ASN A 267 40.37 -6.41 -27.08
N PRO A 268 41.63 -6.85 -26.92
CA PRO A 268 42.77 -6.28 -27.65
C PRO A 268 42.74 -6.58 -29.16
N ARG A 269 41.81 -7.43 -29.63
CA ARG A 269 41.59 -7.75 -31.04
C ARG A 269 40.09 -7.94 -31.30
N PRO A 270 39.30 -6.86 -31.45
CA PRO A 270 37.91 -6.98 -31.87
C PRO A 270 37.92 -7.49 -33.32
N VAL A 271 37.65 -8.79 -33.50
CA VAL A 271 37.48 -9.43 -34.80
C VAL A 271 35.99 -9.62 -35.02
N TYR A 272 35.49 -9.09 -36.15
CA TYR A 272 34.13 -9.31 -36.60
C TYR A 272 34.18 -10.26 -37.79
N GLU A 273 33.48 -11.39 -37.68
CA GLU A 273 33.25 -12.30 -38.80
C GLU A 273 31.84 -12.08 -39.33
N VAL A 274 31.73 -11.71 -40.60
CA VAL A 274 30.44 -11.44 -41.25
C VAL A 274 30.16 -12.54 -42.26
N THR A 275 29.11 -13.32 -41.99
CA THR A 275 28.62 -14.35 -42.92
C THR A 275 27.35 -13.86 -43.60
N PHE A 276 27.38 -13.72 -44.93
CA PHE A 276 26.21 -13.34 -45.71
C PHE A 276 25.37 -14.59 -46.03
N LEU A 277 24.13 -14.60 -45.54
CA LEU A 277 23.17 -15.67 -45.83
C LEU A 277 22.39 -15.40 -47.11
N ASN A 278 21.96 -16.48 -47.76
CA ASN A 278 21.06 -16.39 -48.91
C ASN A 278 19.74 -15.72 -48.52
N GLN A 279 19.13 -15.01 -49.47
CA GLN A 279 17.80 -14.47 -49.29
C GLN A 279 16.79 -15.59 -48.99
N LEU A 280 15.83 -15.29 -48.13
CA LEU A 280 14.75 -16.21 -47.82
C LEU A 280 13.94 -16.50 -49.09
N PRO A 281 13.66 -17.79 -49.41
CA PRO A 281 12.78 -18.13 -50.50
C PRO A 281 11.37 -17.58 -50.21
N ALA A 282 10.64 -17.17 -51.25
CA ALA A 282 9.33 -16.53 -51.12
C ALA A 282 8.34 -17.37 -50.27
N GLU A 283 8.42 -18.70 -50.38
CA GLU A 283 7.65 -19.70 -49.63
C GLU A 283 7.92 -19.69 -48.11
N ALA A 284 9.05 -19.14 -47.68
CA ALA A 284 9.44 -19.01 -46.28
C ALA A 284 9.12 -17.64 -45.69
N THR A 285 8.44 -16.77 -46.45
CA THR A 285 8.08 -15.41 -46.02
C THR A 285 6.60 -15.31 -45.63
N CYS A 286 6.23 -14.22 -44.96
CA CYS A 286 4.83 -13.92 -44.66
C CYS A 286 3.98 -13.75 -45.93
N ALA A 287 4.58 -13.39 -47.07
CA ALA A 287 3.88 -13.25 -48.35
C ALA A 287 3.31 -14.58 -48.86
N ALA A 288 3.87 -15.72 -48.42
CA ALA A 288 3.36 -17.05 -48.70
C ALA A 288 2.31 -17.55 -47.66
N GLY A 289 1.82 -16.66 -46.78
CA GLY A 289 0.78 -16.98 -45.80
C GLY A 289 1.29 -17.55 -44.46
N LYS A 290 2.61 -17.57 -44.23
CA LYS A 290 3.19 -17.97 -42.93
C LYS A 290 3.01 -16.88 -41.88
N SER A 291 2.85 -17.27 -40.62
CA SER A 291 2.75 -16.30 -39.53
C SER A 291 4.09 -15.58 -39.29
N PRO A 292 4.09 -14.30 -38.88
CA PRO A 292 5.32 -13.58 -38.55
C PRO A 292 6.17 -14.28 -37.48
N VAL A 293 5.51 -14.99 -36.55
CA VAL A 293 6.18 -15.74 -35.48
C VAL A 293 6.91 -16.95 -36.06
N ASP A 294 6.28 -17.68 -36.98
CA ASP A 294 6.90 -18.85 -37.61
C ASP A 294 8.09 -18.46 -38.50
N VAL A 295 7.96 -17.36 -39.25
CA VAL A 295 9.05 -16.81 -40.05
C VAL A 295 10.20 -16.37 -39.15
N ALA A 296 9.93 -15.66 -38.04
CA ALA A 296 10.96 -15.27 -37.09
C ALA A 296 11.68 -16.47 -36.46
N ASN A 297 10.93 -17.50 -36.05
CA ASN A 297 11.48 -18.74 -35.49
C ASN A 297 12.34 -19.50 -36.52
N TYR A 298 11.93 -19.49 -37.81
CA TYR A 298 12.69 -20.10 -38.89
C TYR A 298 14.01 -19.35 -39.16
N VAL A 299 13.96 -18.01 -39.22
CA VAL A 299 15.15 -17.16 -39.37
C VAL A 299 16.10 -17.33 -38.19
N GLN A 300 15.59 -17.38 -36.96
CA GLN A 300 16.40 -17.63 -35.77
C GLN A 300 17.12 -18.98 -35.84
N ARG A 301 16.47 -20.03 -36.35
CA ARG A 301 17.10 -21.34 -36.54
C ARG A 301 18.21 -21.31 -37.58
N ILE A 302 18.02 -20.61 -38.70
CA ILE A 302 19.07 -20.45 -39.72
C ILE A 302 20.27 -19.70 -39.14
N LEU A 303 20.02 -18.58 -38.43
CA LEU A 303 21.08 -17.80 -37.80
C LEU A 303 21.85 -18.62 -36.75
N ALA A 304 21.13 -19.34 -35.88
CA ALA A 304 21.75 -20.17 -34.86
C ALA A 304 22.58 -21.30 -35.48
N ALA A 305 22.05 -22.01 -36.48
CA ALA A 305 22.78 -23.05 -37.19
C ALA A 305 24.06 -22.52 -37.87
N THR A 306 23.99 -21.33 -38.47
CA THR A 306 25.15 -20.69 -39.14
C THR A 306 26.22 -20.28 -38.12
N LEU A 307 25.79 -19.80 -36.94
CA LEU A 307 26.69 -19.39 -35.86
C LEU A 307 27.12 -20.56 -34.96
N GLY A 308 26.70 -21.80 -35.24
CA GLY A 308 27.03 -22.98 -34.45
C GLY A 308 26.33 -23.07 -33.08
N PHE A 309 25.22 -22.34 -32.89
CA PHE A 309 24.43 -22.36 -31.67
C PHE A 309 23.16 -23.20 -31.81
N GLU A 310 22.72 -23.81 -30.72
CA GLU A 310 21.42 -24.46 -30.62
C GLU A 310 20.37 -23.47 -30.11
N CYS A 311 19.26 -23.32 -30.83
CA CYS A 311 18.17 -22.46 -30.37
C CYS A 311 17.52 -23.04 -29.10
N THR A 312 17.54 -22.29 -28.00
CA THR A 312 16.74 -22.64 -26.83
C THR A 312 15.25 -22.58 -27.17
N SER A 313 14.47 -23.59 -26.78
CA SER A 313 12.99 -23.57 -26.88
C SER A 313 12.31 -22.67 -25.83
N LEU A 314 13.09 -21.92 -25.04
CA LEU A 314 12.62 -21.06 -23.96
C LEU A 314 11.83 -19.89 -24.53
N THR A 315 10.55 -19.83 -24.18
CA THR A 315 9.68 -18.71 -24.54
C THR A 315 10.12 -17.43 -23.82
N ARG A 316 9.63 -16.26 -24.25
CA ARG A 316 9.82 -15.00 -23.53
C ARG A 316 9.46 -15.17 -22.05
N LYS A 317 8.35 -15.83 -21.76
CA LYS A 317 7.90 -16.14 -20.39
C LYS A 317 8.96 -16.93 -19.62
N ASP A 318 9.52 -17.97 -20.23
CA ASP A 318 10.53 -18.81 -19.57
C ASP A 318 11.81 -18.03 -19.28
N LYS A 319 12.25 -17.15 -20.20
CA LYS A 319 13.42 -16.29 -20.00
C LYS A 319 13.24 -15.31 -18.85
N TYR A 320 12.10 -14.62 -18.78
CA TYR A 320 11.80 -13.70 -17.66
C TYR A 320 11.61 -14.46 -16.34
N ARG A 321 11.08 -15.69 -16.39
CA ARG A 321 10.93 -16.52 -15.19
C ARG A 321 12.29 -16.95 -14.63
N VAL A 322 13.25 -17.27 -15.49
CA VAL A 322 14.62 -17.64 -15.09
C VAL A 322 15.43 -16.42 -14.62
N LEU A 323 15.33 -15.28 -15.31
CA LEU A 323 16.19 -14.12 -15.06
C LEU A 323 15.62 -13.11 -14.06
N ALA A 324 14.29 -12.96 -14.01
CA ALA A 324 13.61 -11.89 -13.28
C ALA A 324 12.50 -12.40 -12.36
N GLY A 325 12.29 -13.72 -12.26
CA GLY A 325 11.26 -14.34 -11.42
C GLY A 325 9.82 -13.97 -11.78
N ASN A 326 9.58 -13.40 -12.97
CA ASN A 326 8.27 -12.95 -13.41
C ASN A 326 7.99 -13.36 -14.86
N ASP A 327 6.74 -13.21 -15.32
CA ASP A 327 6.34 -13.67 -16.65
C ASP A 327 6.65 -12.66 -17.79
N GLY A 328 7.30 -11.54 -17.49
CA GLY A 328 7.68 -10.51 -18.47
C GLY A 328 6.50 -9.71 -19.06
N ILE A 329 5.28 -9.91 -18.55
CA ILE A 329 4.09 -9.17 -18.95
C ILE A 329 4.05 -7.86 -18.16
N VAL A 330 4.44 -6.77 -18.82
CA VAL A 330 4.07 -5.42 -18.37
C VAL A 330 2.64 -5.22 -18.85
N ASN A 331 1.67 -5.17 -17.94
CA ASN A 331 0.30 -4.77 -18.25
C ASN A 331 0.28 -3.29 -18.66
N ALA A 332 0.78 -2.99 -19.87
CA ALA A 332 0.54 -1.73 -20.52
C ALA A 332 -0.93 -1.75 -20.96
N LYS A 333 -1.79 -1.13 -20.16
CA LYS A 333 -3.16 -0.83 -20.57
C LYS A 333 -3.04 -0.01 -21.86
N PRO A 334 -3.51 -0.49 -23.02
CA PRO A 334 -3.47 0.33 -24.22
C PRO A 334 -4.29 1.60 -23.94
N PRO A 335 -3.84 2.78 -24.40
CA PRO A 335 -4.69 3.95 -24.34
C PRO A 335 -5.99 3.59 -25.04
N GLN A 336 -7.13 3.72 -24.34
CA GLN A 336 -8.43 3.70 -25.02
C GLN A 336 -8.35 4.76 -26.11
N ALA A 337 -8.49 4.33 -27.37
CA ALA A 337 -8.53 5.24 -28.50
C ALA A 337 -9.67 6.23 -28.26
N ALA A 338 -9.32 7.45 -27.84
CA ALA A 338 -10.28 8.51 -27.71
C ALA A 338 -10.84 8.80 -29.11
N GLU A 339 -12.16 8.72 -29.24
CA GLU A 339 -12.87 9.01 -30.48
C GLU A 339 -12.41 10.38 -31.01
N PRO A 340 -11.90 10.47 -32.26
CA PRO A 340 -11.37 11.70 -32.83
C PRO A 340 -12.38 12.85 -32.73
N ALA A 341 -11.92 14.05 -32.39
CA ALA A 341 -12.78 15.21 -32.13
C ALA A 341 -13.76 15.53 -33.28
N TRP A 342 -13.42 15.18 -34.52
CA TRP A 342 -14.30 15.35 -35.68
C TRP A 342 -15.50 14.39 -35.69
N GLN A 343 -15.35 13.17 -35.16
CA GLN A 343 -16.47 12.21 -35.05
C GLN A 343 -17.47 12.65 -33.97
N ARG A 344 -16.99 13.24 -32.86
CA ARG A 344 -17.84 13.86 -31.84
C ARG A 344 -18.60 15.06 -32.40
N ARG A 345 -17.92 15.96 -33.12
CA ARG A 345 -18.57 17.11 -33.79
C ARG A 345 -19.56 16.70 -34.86
N ALA A 346 -19.24 15.68 -35.67
CA ALA A 346 -20.17 15.16 -36.67
C ALA A 346 -21.44 14.58 -36.02
N LYS A 347 -21.30 13.84 -34.91
CA LYS A 347 -22.45 13.33 -34.15
C LYS A 347 -23.28 14.43 -33.49
N GLU A 348 -22.68 15.52 -33.01
CA GLU A 348 -23.41 16.67 -32.46
C GLU A 348 -24.18 17.41 -33.55
N VAL A 349 -23.56 17.64 -34.72
CA VAL A 349 -24.22 18.28 -35.87
C VAL A 349 -25.36 17.41 -36.42
N LEU A 350 -25.15 16.09 -36.51
CA LEU A 350 -26.20 15.17 -36.96
C LEU A 350 -27.39 15.12 -35.98
N ARG A 351 -27.12 15.24 -34.67
CA ARG A 351 -28.17 15.26 -33.64
C ARG A 351 -28.96 16.57 -33.64
N PHE A 352 -28.34 17.66 -34.06
CA PHE A 352 -28.98 18.98 -34.22
C PHE A 352 -29.85 19.07 -35.50
N LEU A 353 -29.60 18.20 -36.49
CA LEU A 353 -30.37 18.15 -37.75
C LEU A 353 -31.53 17.15 -37.72
N LEU A 354 -31.59 16.28 -36.69
CA LEU A 354 -32.59 15.22 -36.53
C LEU A 354 -33.60 15.53 -35.40
N HIS A 355 -33.57 16.75 -34.86
CA HIS A 355 -34.62 17.41 -34.07
C HIS A 355 -34.90 18.77 -34.71
#